data_AF-A0A520JNA2-F1
#
_entry.id   AF-A0A520JNA2-F1
#
_cell.length_a   1.000
_cell.length_b   1.000
_cell.length_c   1.000
_cell.angle_alpha   90.00
_cell.angle_beta   90.00
_cell.angle_gamma   90.00
#
_symmetry.space_group_name_H-M   'P 1'
#
loop_
_entity.id
_entity.type
_entity.pdbx_description
1 polymer ?
#
loop_
_entity_poly.entity_id
_entity_poly.type
_entity_poly.pdbx_seq_one_letter_code
_entity_poly.pdbx_strand_id
1 'polypeptide(L)'
;MTDGHGTKQDGEAQRVDRASRDGESSPVPACRHWHVIRDDDLVDLLSAHADLRSLCSILEHCADCLPVRPSARDADWICARLALMTERCDDGLEPTLDTLFRRTPSQPLIGVLLDHVATHRATDAVYAQDLIVALDPRSIEADRFAPDMLGYMLRCFFDGCRRATDFTELAILTLGHARLTRAARMRLIDSLARRTSP
;
A
#
# COMPACT_ATOMS: atom_id res chain seq x y z
N MET A 1 -75.59 50.02 22.45
CA MET A 1 -74.68 51.14 22.13
C MET A 1 -73.54 50.56 21.31
N THR A 2 -73.73 50.26 20.01
CA THR A 2 -73.67 51.15 18.82
C THR A 2 -72.30 51.82 18.68
N ASP A 3 -71.42 51.25 17.83
CA ASP A 3 -71.01 51.77 16.50
C ASP A 3 -69.61 52.38 16.65
N GLY A 4 -68.62 52.30 15.76
CA GLY A 4 -68.60 52.11 14.31
C GLY A 4 -67.55 53.09 13.74
N HIS A 5 -66.94 52.76 12.59
CA HIS A 5 -66.05 53.58 11.73
C HIS A 5 -64.58 53.75 12.17
N GLY A 6 -63.54 53.50 11.38
CA GLY A 6 -63.43 53.24 9.93
C GLY A 6 -63.01 54.51 9.16
N THR A 7 -61.77 54.55 8.65
CA THR A 7 -61.28 55.34 7.49
C THR A 7 -59.76 55.08 7.38
N LYS A 8 -59.25 54.24 6.46
CA LYS A 8 -58.96 54.44 5.02
C LYS A 8 -58.37 55.81 4.67
N GLN A 9 -57.09 55.79 4.27
CA GLN A 9 -56.49 56.76 3.35
C GLN A 9 -55.75 56.00 2.25
N ASP A 10 -56.13 56.32 1.01
CA ASP A 10 -55.59 55.86 -0.26
C ASP A 10 -54.47 56.79 -0.75
N GLY A 11 -53.67 56.29 -1.70
CA GLY A 11 -52.79 57.05 -2.61
C GLY A 11 -51.30 56.73 -2.41
N GLU A 12 -50.45 56.53 -3.41
CA GLU A 12 -50.56 56.53 -4.86
C GLU A 12 -49.26 55.90 -5.40
N ALA A 13 -49.28 55.41 -6.64
CA ALA A 13 -48.20 54.64 -7.26
C ALA A 13 -46.96 55.47 -7.62
N GLN A 14 -45.77 54.88 -7.52
CA GLN A 14 -44.61 55.26 -8.34
C GLN A 14 -43.81 54.01 -8.77
N ARG A 15 -43.38 54.04 -10.03
CA ARG A 15 -42.89 52.98 -10.90
C ARG A 15 -41.36 53.09 -11.07
N VAL A 16 -40.71 52.00 -11.51
CA VAL A 16 -39.35 51.91 -12.13
C VAL A 16 -38.17 51.90 -11.11
N ASP A 17 -37.13 51.06 -11.11
CA ASP A 17 -36.31 50.27 -12.08
C ASP A 17 -35.75 49.01 -11.36
N ARG A 18 -35.78 47.79 -11.90
CA ARG A 18 -34.82 47.14 -12.83
C ARG A 18 -33.43 46.76 -12.25
N ALA A 19 -33.30 45.45 -12.01
CA ALA A 19 -32.12 44.59 -12.19
C ALA A 19 -30.86 44.74 -11.30
N SER A 20 -30.62 43.70 -10.50
CA SER A 20 -29.32 42.99 -10.34
C SER A 20 -29.67 41.66 -9.64
N ARG A 21 -29.84 40.54 -10.36
CA ARG A 21 -28.76 39.60 -10.71
C ARG A 21 -27.62 39.66 -9.71
N ASP A 22 -27.69 38.79 -8.72
CA ASP A 22 -26.55 38.01 -8.24
C ASP A 22 -27.14 36.72 -7.66
N GLY A 23 -27.41 35.79 -8.58
CA GLY A 23 -27.53 34.38 -8.25
C GLY A 23 -26.14 33.92 -7.87
N GLU A 24 -25.81 34.06 -6.59
CA GLU A 24 -24.56 33.58 -6.02
C GLU A 24 -24.56 32.06 -6.18
N SER A 25 -23.85 31.64 -7.22
CA SER A 25 -23.58 30.27 -7.59
C SER A 25 -23.05 29.53 -6.37
N SER A 26 -23.92 28.70 -5.78
CA SER A 26 -23.51 27.68 -4.83
C SER A 26 -22.32 26.93 -5.43
N PRO A 27 -21.14 26.88 -4.77
CA PRO A 27 -20.02 26.12 -5.28
C PRO A 27 -20.46 24.66 -5.30
N VAL A 28 -20.70 24.14 -6.51
CA VAL A 28 -20.89 22.71 -6.74
C VAL A 28 -19.73 22.01 -6.02
N PRO A 29 -19.98 21.11 -5.07
CA PRO A 29 -18.90 20.39 -4.42
C PRO A 29 -18.13 19.68 -5.53
N ALA A 30 -16.87 20.07 -5.72
CA ALA A 30 -16.01 19.47 -6.72
C ALA A 30 -16.11 17.95 -6.52
N CYS A 31 -16.70 17.26 -7.49
CA CYS A 31 -16.80 15.81 -7.49
C CYS A 31 -15.37 15.30 -7.41
N ARG A 32 -14.93 14.96 -6.19
CA ARG A 32 -13.60 14.42 -5.95
C ARG A 32 -13.52 13.15 -6.77
N HIS A 33 -12.69 13.16 -7.80
CA HIS A 33 -12.49 12.02 -8.69
C HIS A 33 -12.20 10.79 -7.82
N TRP A 34 -13.18 9.92 -7.69
CA TRP A 34 -13.05 8.69 -6.92
C TRP A 34 -12.20 7.76 -7.78
N HIS A 35 -10.90 7.65 -7.47
CA HIS A 35 -10.00 6.82 -8.25
C HIS A 35 -10.42 5.35 -8.13
N VAL A 36 -10.91 4.80 -9.24
CA VAL A 36 -11.23 3.38 -9.41
C VAL A 36 -9.91 2.64 -9.59
N ILE A 37 -9.67 1.64 -8.74
CA ILE A 37 -8.46 0.81 -8.75
C ILE A 37 -8.66 -0.32 -9.76
N ARG A 38 -7.93 -0.23 -10.86
CA ARG A 38 -7.90 -1.17 -11.99
C ARG A 38 -6.82 -2.22 -11.76
N ASP A 39 -6.85 -3.29 -12.54
CA ASP A 39 -5.81 -4.31 -12.44
C ASP A 39 -4.45 -3.79 -12.92
N ASP A 40 -4.44 -2.89 -13.91
CA ASP A 40 -3.23 -2.17 -14.36
C ASP A 40 -2.54 -1.41 -13.21
N ASP A 41 -3.32 -0.83 -12.28
CA ASP A 41 -2.80 -0.12 -11.11
C ASP A 41 -2.12 -1.05 -10.08
N LEU A 42 -2.32 -2.37 -10.22
CA LEU A 42 -1.79 -3.39 -9.32
C LEU A 42 -0.70 -4.24 -9.97
N VAL A 43 -0.41 -4.08 -11.27
CA VAL A 43 0.52 -4.94 -12.01
C VAL A 43 1.90 -4.92 -11.37
N ASP A 44 2.46 -3.73 -11.14
CA ASP A 44 3.82 -3.58 -10.62
C ASP A 44 3.93 -4.12 -9.20
N LEU A 45 2.96 -3.81 -8.33
CA LEU A 45 2.90 -4.32 -6.96
C LEU A 45 2.81 -5.86 -6.92
N LEU A 46 1.89 -6.45 -7.69
CA LEU A 46 1.68 -7.90 -7.68
C LEU A 46 2.86 -8.65 -8.31
N SER A 47 3.52 -8.06 -9.31
CA SER A 47 4.79 -8.57 -9.85
C SER A 47 5.90 -8.51 -8.81
N ALA A 48 6.06 -7.38 -8.12
CA ALA A 48 7.05 -7.24 -7.05
C ALA A 48 6.81 -8.23 -5.89
N HIS A 49 5.54 -8.45 -5.53
CA HIS A 49 5.16 -9.46 -4.55
C HIS A 49 5.44 -10.89 -5.03
N ALA A 50 5.22 -11.19 -6.32
CA ALA A 50 5.56 -12.48 -6.89
C ALA A 50 7.07 -12.74 -6.87
N ASP A 51 7.87 -11.74 -7.24
CA ASP A 51 9.33 -11.80 -7.17
C ASP A 51 9.82 -12.03 -5.73
N LEU A 52 9.25 -11.30 -4.76
CA LEU A 52 9.57 -11.46 -3.35
C LEU A 52 9.19 -12.84 -2.82
N ARG A 53 8.03 -13.39 -3.21
CA ARG A 53 7.64 -14.77 -2.86
C ARG A 53 8.63 -15.79 -3.43
N SER A 54 9.06 -15.62 -4.68
CA SER A 54 10.08 -16.49 -5.29
C SER A 54 11.41 -16.43 -4.52
N LEU A 55 11.85 -15.24 -4.13
CA LEU A 55 13.04 -15.08 -3.30
C LEU A 55 12.87 -15.77 -1.94
N CYS A 56 11.73 -15.59 -1.29
CA CYS A 56 11.42 -16.24 -0.01
C CYS A 56 11.50 -17.77 -0.09
N SER A 57 10.99 -18.38 -1.17
CA SER A 57 11.10 -19.83 -1.39
C SER A 57 12.54 -20.30 -1.58
N ILE A 58 13.39 -19.49 -2.22
CA ILE A 58 14.83 -19.80 -2.36
C ILE A 58 15.53 -19.71 -0.99
N LEU A 59 15.23 -18.67 -0.21
CA LEU A 59 15.80 -18.51 1.14
C LEU A 59 15.36 -19.61 2.11
N GLU A 60 14.11 -20.05 2.01
CA GLU A 60 13.60 -21.20 2.75
C GLU A 60 14.36 -22.48 2.39
N HIS A 61 14.55 -22.74 1.09
CA HIS A 61 15.37 -23.87 0.64
C HIS A 61 16.81 -23.78 1.17
N CYS A 62 17.42 -22.59 1.17
CA CYS A 62 18.74 -22.39 1.78
C CYS A 62 18.73 -22.72 3.28
N ALA A 63 17.70 -22.29 4.01
CA ALA A 63 17.57 -22.54 5.45
C ALA A 63 17.39 -24.03 5.79
N ASP A 64 16.79 -24.80 4.89
CA ASP A 64 16.58 -26.24 5.03
C ASP A 64 17.81 -27.07 4.64
N CYS A 65 18.69 -26.53 3.78
CA CYS A 65 19.93 -27.20 3.38
C CYS A 65 21.11 -26.99 4.34
N LEU A 66 20.95 -26.14 5.35
CA LEU A 66 22.00 -25.90 6.34
C LEU A 66 22.39 -27.23 7.04
N PRO A 67 23.70 -27.46 7.29
CA PRO A 67 24.81 -26.50 7.27
C PRO A 67 25.44 -26.24 5.90
N VAL A 68 24.95 -26.86 4.83
CA VAL A 68 25.45 -26.60 3.47
C VAL A 68 24.98 -25.21 3.04
N ARG A 69 25.93 -24.27 2.92
CA ARG A 69 25.66 -22.91 2.43
C ARG A 69 25.35 -22.92 0.93
N PRO A 70 24.60 -21.92 0.42
CA PRO A 70 24.40 -21.75 -1.02
C PRO A 70 25.75 -21.67 -1.76
N SER A 71 25.75 -22.07 -3.04
CA SER A 71 26.93 -21.89 -3.89
C SER A 71 27.26 -20.40 -4.03
N ALA A 72 28.52 -20.05 -4.34
CA ALA A 72 28.90 -18.65 -4.53
C ALA A 72 28.04 -17.92 -5.57
N ARG A 73 27.62 -18.64 -6.63
CA ARG A 73 26.72 -18.11 -7.66
C ARG A 73 25.33 -17.81 -7.09
N ASP A 74 24.77 -18.73 -6.30
CA ASP A 74 23.44 -18.56 -5.72
C ASP A 74 23.47 -17.47 -4.64
N ALA A 75 24.54 -17.40 -3.84
CA ALA A 75 24.76 -16.34 -2.87
C ALA A 75 24.84 -14.97 -3.55
N ASP A 76 25.63 -14.83 -4.62
CA ASP A 76 25.72 -13.59 -5.40
C ASP A 76 24.33 -13.17 -5.95
N TRP A 77 23.56 -14.13 -6.48
CA TRP A 77 22.21 -13.85 -7.00
C TRP A 77 21.24 -13.43 -5.90
N ILE A 78 21.27 -14.12 -4.74
CA ILE A 78 20.43 -13.79 -3.58
C ILE A 78 20.77 -12.40 -3.05
N CYS A 79 22.06 -12.11 -2.85
CA CYS A 79 22.53 -10.81 -2.37
C CYS A 79 22.13 -9.69 -3.32
N ALA A 80 22.26 -9.88 -4.64
CA ALA A 80 21.80 -8.90 -5.63
C ALA A 80 20.28 -8.67 -5.59
N ARG A 81 19.49 -9.73 -5.34
CA ARG A 81 18.03 -9.59 -5.19
C ARG A 81 17.64 -8.84 -3.91
N LEU A 82 18.30 -9.14 -2.80
CA LEU A 82 18.09 -8.46 -1.53
C LEU A 82 18.48 -6.97 -1.64
N ALA A 83 19.62 -6.66 -2.28
CA ALA A 83 20.06 -5.29 -2.49
C ALA A 83 19.05 -4.46 -3.30
N LEU A 84 18.54 -4.98 -4.43
CA LEU A 84 17.52 -4.26 -5.20
C LEU A 84 16.21 -4.06 -4.40
N MET A 85 15.89 -4.98 -3.49
CA MET A 85 14.72 -4.82 -2.63
C MET A 85 14.90 -3.66 -1.65
N THR A 86 16.08 -3.56 -1.02
CA THR A 86 16.44 -2.46 -0.12
C THR A 86 16.44 -1.12 -0.86
N GLU A 87 17.05 -1.05 -2.04
CA GLU A 87 17.07 0.16 -2.89
C GLU A 87 15.66 0.66 -3.23
N ARG A 88 14.74 -0.26 -3.58
CA ARG A 88 13.33 0.10 -3.85
C ARG A 88 12.60 0.66 -2.63
N CYS A 89 12.99 0.24 -1.42
CA CYS A 89 12.46 0.76 -0.18
C CYS A 89 12.96 2.20 0.08
N ASP A 90 14.24 2.45 -0.17
CA ASP A 90 14.88 3.75 0.06
C ASP A 90 14.43 4.82 -0.95
N ASP A 91 14.29 4.45 -2.22
CA ASP A 91 13.88 5.38 -3.28
C ASP A 91 12.39 5.75 -3.22
N GLY A 92 11.62 5.18 -2.29
CA GLY A 92 10.17 5.35 -2.23
C GLY A 92 9.45 4.87 -3.51
N LEU A 93 10.15 4.04 -4.31
CA LEU A 93 9.73 3.54 -5.62
C LEU A 93 8.65 2.45 -5.55
N GLU A 94 8.21 2.07 -4.35
CA GLU A 94 6.98 1.31 -4.11
C GLU A 94 5.83 2.22 -3.61
N PRO A 95 5.40 3.24 -4.39
CA PRO A 95 4.38 4.19 -3.95
C PRO A 95 2.97 3.59 -4.07
N THR A 96 2.78 2.27 -4.13
CA THR A 96 1.51 1.72 -4.61
C THR A 96 0.36 2.02 -3.66
N LEU A 97 0.48 1.70 -2.37
CA LEU A 97 -0.62 1.94 -1.42
C LEU A 97 -0.90 3.42 -1.23
N ASP A 98 0.16 4.19 -1.07
CA ASP A 98 0.01 5.61 -0.84
C ASP A 98 -0.53 6.29 -2.12
N THR A 99 -0.11 5.93 -3.33
CA THR A 99 -0.74 6.43 -4.57
C THR A 99 -2.21 6.00 -4.68
N LEU A 100 -2.53 4.75 -4.31
CA LEU A 100 -3.90 4.24 -4.32
C LEU A 100 -4.80 4.93 -3.29
N PHE A 101 -4.27 5.39 -2.15
CA PHE A 101 -5.09 5.85 -1.02
C PHE A 101 -4.87 7.31 -0.57
N ARG A 102 -3.80 8.01 -0.97
CA ARG A 102 -3.42 9.39 -0.55
C ARG A 102 -4.47 10.46 -0.87
N ARG A 103 -5.37 10.22 -1.84
CA ARG A 103 -6.48 11.13 -2.18
C ARG A 103 -7.81 10.81 -1.50
N THR A 104 -7.87 9.77 -0.66
CA THR A 104 -9.08 9.41 0.08
C THR A 104 -9.24 10.37 1.25
N PRO A 105 -10.42 11.00 1.48
CA PRO A 105 -10.61 11.87 2.63
C PRO A 105 -10.24 11.13 3.92
N SER A 106 -9.51 11.82 4.79
CA SER A 106 -8.88 11.38 6.04
C SER A 106 -9.67 10.29 6.77
N GLN A 107 -9.36 9.03 6.46
CA GLN A 107 -9.79 7.88 7.25
C GLN A 107 -8.59 7.50 8.13
N PRO A 108 -8.66 7.69 9.46
CA PRO A 108 -7.57 7.34 10.38
C PRO A 108 -7.05 5.91 10.20
N LEU A 109 -7.95 4.98 9.86
CA LEU A 109 -7.60 3.59 9.58
C LEU A 109 -6.67 3.43 8.37
N ILE A 110 -6.86 4.21 7.30
CA ILE A 110 -5.97 4.17 6.13
C ILE A 110 -4.56 4.58 6.55
N GLY A 111 -4.43 5.67 7.30
CA GLY A 111 -3.13 6.13 7.81
C GLY A 111 -2.43 5.06 8.64
N VAL A 112 -3.13 4.47 9.61
CA VAL A 112 -2.57 3.39 10.46
C VAL A 112 -2.12 2.18 9.65
N LEU A 113 -2.88 1.77 8.63
CA LEU A 113 -2.52 0.63 7.79
C LEU A 113 -1.33 0.94 6.88
N LEU A 114 -1.24 2.17 6.34
CA LEU A 114 -0.09 2.62 5.57
C LEU A 114 1.18 2.65 6.42
N ASP A 115 1.10 3.20 7.64
CA ASP A 115 2.21 3.23 8.58
C ASP A 115 2.67 1.82 8.97
N HIS A 116 1.72 0.89 9.14
CA HIS A 116 2.04 -0.50 9.44
C HIS A 116 2.81 -1.19 8.29
N VAL A 117 2.39 -0.97 7.04
CA VAL A 117 3.11 -1.50 5.87
C VAL A 117 4.49 -0.87 5.76
N ALA A 118 4.61 0.44 5.93
CA ALA A 118 5.88 1.14 5.90
C ALA A 118 6.86 0.63 6.98
N THR A 119 6.36 0.42 8.20
CA THR A 119 7.14 -0.12 9.32
C THR A 119 7.66 -1.53 9.02
N HIS A 120 6.82 -2.40 8.46
CA HIS A 120 7.25 -3.73 8.05
C HIS A 120 8.32 -3.69 6.95
N ARG A 121 8.17 -2.81 5.96
CA ARG A 121 9.16 -2.66 4.88
C ARG A 121 10.51 -2.16 5.39
N ALA A 122 10.51 -1.18 6.28
CA ALA A 122 11.75 -0.71 6.92
C ALA A 122 12.44 -1.83 7.72
N THR A 123 11.65 -2.66 8.42
CA THR A 123 12.15 -3.81 9.15
C THR A 123 12.75 -4.87 8.21
N ASP A 124 12.05 -5.20 7.12
CA ASP A 124 12.52 -6.15 6.10
C ASP A 124 13.80 -5.65 5.43
N ALA A 125 13.94 -4.35 5.17
CA ALA A 125 15.15 -3.75 4.59
C ALA A 125 16.38 -3.93 5.50
N VAL A 126 16.22 -3.74 6.82
CA VAL A 126 17.29 -4.00 7.80
C VAL A 126 17.69 -5.47 7.79
N TYR A 127 16.72 -6.38 7.87
CA TYR A 127 17.00 -7.82 7.84
C TYR A 127 17.63 -8.27 6.51
N ALA A 128 17.25 -7.67 5.39
CA ALA A 128 17.87 -7.94 4.10
C ALA A 128 19.35 -7.56 4.09
N GLN A 129 19.71 -6.42 4.69
CA GLN A 129 21.10 -5.99 4.80
C GLN A 129 21.93 -6.95 5.65
N ASP A 130 21.38 -7.40 6.79
CA ASP A 130 22.04 -8.39 7.64
C ASP A 130 22.23 -9.72 6.92
N LEU A 131 21.24 -10.15 6.13
CA LEU A 131 21.33 -11.35 5.31
C LEU A 131 22.37 -11.22 4.18
N ILE A 132 22.51 -10.05 3.56
CA ILE A 132 23.56 -9.80 2.56
C ILE A 132 24.94 -10.01 3.20
N VAL A 133 25.18 -9.44 4.39
CA VAL A 133 26.44 -9.61 5.12
C VAL A 133 26.69 -11.07 5.50
N ALA A 134 25.64 -11.79 5.89
CA ALA A 134 25.74 -13.19 6.28
C ALA A 134 25.93 -14.13 5.07
N LEU A 135 25.35 -13.84 3.91
CA LEU A 135 25.38 -14.72 2.75
C LEU A 135 26.54 -14.44 1.80
N ASP A 136 27.07 -13.21 1.77
CA ASP A 136 28.19 -12.86 0.89
C ASP A 136 29.46 -13.64 1.27
N PRO A 137 29.96 -14.55 0.41
CA PRO A 137 31.17 -15.32 0.70
C PRO A 137 32.44 -14.45 0.78
N ARG A 138 32.37 -13.19 0.36
CA ARG A 138 33.47 -12.21 0.41
C ARG A 138 33.45 -11.41 1.71
N SER A 139 32.37 -11.48 2.48
CA SER A 139 32.24 -10.84 3.77
C SER A 139 33.15 -11.53 4.79
N ILE A 140 33.99 -10.74 5.48
CA ILE A 140 34.82 -11.21 6.60
C ILE A 140 33.93 -11.74 7.75
N GLU A 141 32.67 -11.33 7.78
CA GLU A 141 31.71 -11.74 8.80
C GLU A 141 30.93 -13.01 8.45
N ALA A 142 31.00 -13.51 7.21
CA ALA A 142 30.19 -14.65 6.77
C ALA A 142 30.36 -15.91 7.65
N ASP A 143 31.60 -16.17 8.06
CA ASP A 143 31.97 -17.30 8.92
C ASP A 143 31.59 -17.10 10.39
N ARG A 144 31.21 -15.88 10.81
CA ARG A 144 30.73 -15.59 12.18
C ARG A 144 29.31 -16.13 12.41
N PHE A 145 28.55 -16.35 11.34
CA PHE A 145 27.18 -16.85 11.42
C PHE A 145 27.18 -18.38 11.41
N ALA A 146 27.09 -18.96 12.62
CA ALA A 146 26.87 -20.39 12.78
C ALA A 146 25.59 -20.83 12.04
N PRO A 147 25.52 -22.07 11.52
CA PRO A 147 24.38 -22.56 10.74
C PRO A 147 23.02 -22.32 11.42
N ASP A 148 22.89 -22.56 12.73
CA ASP A 148 21.63 -22.35 13.45
C ASP A 148 21.22 -20.87 13.47
N MET A 149 22.18 -19.96 13.63
CA MET A 149 21.93 -18.51 13.61
C MET A 149 21.51 -18.05 12.22
N LEU A 150 22.21 -18.49 11.17
CA LEU A 150 21.83 -18.18 9.80
C LEU A 150 20.44 -18.74 9.46
N GLY A 151 20.15 -19.98 9.88
CA GLY A 151 18.85 -20.61 9.72
C GLY A 151 17.74 -19.87 10.43
N TYR A 152 18.01 -19.28 11.59
CA TYR A 152 17.06 -18.40 12.29
C TYR A 152 16.83 -17.09 11.52
N MET A 153 17.89 -16.41 11.08
CA MET A 153 17.80 -15.16 10.32
C MET A 153 17.00 -15.33 9.03
N LEU A 154 17.27 -16.39 8.26
CA LEU A 154 16.53 -16.71 7.03
C LEU A 154 15.05 -16.91 7.31
N ARG A 155 14.70 -17.72 8.33
CA ARG A 155 13.31 -17.99 8.72
C ARG A 155 12.58 -16.73 9.16
N CYS A 156 13.20 -15.91 10.00
CA CYS A 156 12.63 -14.62 10.40
C CYS A 156 12.33 -13.72 9.20
N PHE A 157 13.27 -13.63 8.25
CA PHE A 157 13.13 -12.79 7.08
C PHE A 157 12.02 -13.28 6.14
N PHE A 158 12.08 -14.53 5.66
CA PHE A 158 11.09 -14.98 4.67
C PHE A 158 9.68 -15.05 5.25
N ASP A 159 9.52 -15.39 6.54
CA ASP A 159 8.22 -15.38 7.19
C ASP A 159 7.71 -13.95 7.39
N GLY A 160 8.61 -13.00 7.70
CA GLY A 160 8.32 -11.57 7.77
C GLY A 160 7.79 -11.03 6.45
N CYS A 161 8.55 -11.19 5.38
CA CYS A 161 8.20 -10.72 4.04
C CYS A 161 6.88 -11.31 3.54
N ARG A 162 6.66 -12.61 3.76
CA ARG A 162 5.40 -13.28 3.38
C ARG A 162 4.20 -12.68 4.12
N ARG A 163 4.30 -12.46 5.44
CA ARG A 163 3.22 -11.82 6.23
C ARG A 163 2.96 -10.38 5.78
N ALA A 164 4.01 -9.61 5.53
CA ALA A 164 3.90 -8.22 5.09
C ALA A 164 3.23 -8.10 3.71
N THR A 165 3.57 -9.01 2.80
CA THR A 165 2.97 -9.13 1.47
C THR A 165 1.47 -9.42 1.56
N ASP A 166 1.08 -10.43 2.33
CA ASP A 166 -0.33 -10.80 2.51
C ASP A 166 -1.13 -9.69 3.18
N PHE A 167 -0.55 -9.07 4.21
CA PHE A 167 -1.15 -7.94 4.89
C PHE A 167 -1.41 -6.78 3.92
N THR A 168 -0.44 -6.46 3.07
CA THR A 168 -0.55 -5.40 2.05
C THR A 168 -1.70 -5.69 1.09
N GLU A 169 -1.79 -6.90 0.54
CA GLU A 169 -2.84 -7.29 -0.40
C GLU A 169 -4.24 -7.31 0.26
N LEU A 170 -4.34 -7.81 1.50
CA LEU A 170 -5.57 -7.77 2.29
C LEU A 170 -6.00 -6.34 2.63
N ALA A 171 -5.05 -5.45 2.94
CA ALA A 171 -5.33 -4.04 3.18
C ALA A 171 -5.91 -3.37 1.92
N ILE A 172 -5.37 -3.66 0.74
CA ILE A 172 -5.91 -3.16 -0.54
C ILE A 172 -7.32 -3.70 -0.78
N LEU A 173 -7.54 -5.01 -0.60
CA LEU A 173 -8.85 -5.62 -0.76
C LEU A 173 -9.90 -4.99 0.16
N THR A 174 -9.52 -4.71 1.40
CA THR A 174 -10.41 -4.20 2.44
C THR A 174 -10.70 -2.71 2.24
N LEU A 175 -9.66 -1.89 2.14
CA LEU A 175 -9.79 -0.43 1.98
C LEU A 175 -10.28 -0.03 0.59
N GLY A 176 -9.87 -0.78 -0.43
CA GLY A 176 -10.23 -0.57 -1.82
C GLY A 176 -11.57 -1.19 -2.21
N HIS A 177 -12.31 -1.83 -1.30
CA HIS A 177 -13.48 -2.65 -1.64
C HIS A 177 -14.48 -1.96 -2.60
N ALA A 178 -14.85 -0.71 -2.31
CA ALA A 178 -15.79 0.08 -3.12
C ALA A 178 -15.16 0.67 -4.40
N ARG A 179 -13.84 0.59 -4.54
CA ARG A 179 -13.03 1.23 -5.58
C ARG A 179 -12.39 0.23 -6.53
N LEU A 180 -12.26 -1.02 -6.13
CA LEU A 180 -11.66 -2.08 -6.92
C LEU A 180 -12.60 -2.51 -8.05
N THR A 181 -12.08 -2.52 -9.26
CA THR A 181 -12.72 -3.25 -10.35
C THR A 181 -12.79 -4.76 -10.00
N ARG A 182 -13.71 -5.48 -10.66
CA ARG A 182 -13.81 -6.94 -10.50
C ARG A 182 -12.49 -7.63 -10.85
N ALA A 183 -11.82 -7.19 -11.92
CA ALA A 183 -10.53 -7.74 -12.35
C ALA A 183 -9.44 -7.54 -11.29
N ALA A 184 -9.30 -6.31 -10.77
CA ALA A 184 -8.33 -6.00 -9.70
C ALA A 184 -8.56 -6.85 -8.45
N ARG A 185 -9.84 -6.99 -8.04
CA ARG A 185 -10.22 -7.83 -6.90
C ARG A 185 -9.86 -9.30 -7.12
N MET A 186 -10.14 -9.85 -8.30
CA MET A 186 -9.81 -11.25 -8.60
C MET A 186 -8.30 -11.48 -8.58
N ARG A 187 -7.49 -10.56 -9.12
CA ARG A 187 -6.01 -10.69 -9.08
C ARG A 187 -5.46 -10.73 -7.66
N LEU A 188 -5.98 -9.89 -6.76
CA LEU A 188 -5.58 -9.89 -5.35
C LEU A 188 -5.99 -11.19 -4.65
N ILE A 189 -7.20 -11.69 -4.90
CA ILE A 189 -7.68 -12.97 -4.35
C ILE A 189 -6.82 -14.13 -4.86
N ASP A 190 -6.54 -14.19 -6.16
CA ASP A 190 -5.69 -15.23 -6.76
C ASP A 190 -4.27 -15.19 -6.20
N SER A 191 -3.74 -13.99 -5.97
CA SER A 191 -2.41 -13.78 -5.36
C SER A 191 -2.34 -14.31 -3.94
N LEU A 192 -3.32 -13.98 -3.09
CA LEU A 192 -3.44 -14.51 -1.74
C LEU A 192 -3.66 -16.03 -1.72
N ALA A 193 -4.48 -16.56 -2.63
CA ALA A 193 -4.79 -17.99 -2.69
C ALA A 193 -3.58 -18.85 -3.09
N ARG A 194 -2.67 -18.33 -3.92
CA ARG A 194 -1.42 -19.02 -4.29
C ARG A 194 -0.52 -19.33 -3.10
N ARG A 195 -0.68 -18.65 -1.96
CA ARG A 195 0.10 -18.91 -0.74
C ARG A 195 -0.45 -20.07 0.10
N THR A 196 -1.74 -20.36 0.01
CA THR A 196 -2.40 -21.42 0.80
C THR A 196 -2.25 -22.80 0.17
N SER A 197 -1.66 -22.88 -1.04
CA SER A 197 -1.35 -24.17 -1.66
C SER A 197 -0.05 -24.72 -1.03
N PRO A 198 -0.07 -25.97 -0.52
CA PRO A 198 1.06 -26.59 0.15
C PRO A 198 2.26 -26.83 -0.77
#